data_AF-A0A511FBY4-F1
#
_entry.id   AF-A0A511FBY4-F1
#
_cell.length_a   1.000
_cell.length_b   1.000
_cell.length_c   1.000
_cell.angle_alpha   90.00
_cell.angle_beta   90.00
_cell.angle_gamma   90.00
#
_symmetry.space_group_name_H-M   'P 1'
#
loop_
_entity.id
_entity.type
_entity.pdbx_description
1 polymer ?
#
loop_
_entity_poly.entity_id
_entity_poly.type
_entity_poly.pdbx_seq_one_letter_code
_entity_poly.pdbx_strand_id
1 'polypeptide(L)'
;MSRRLRTAVLVALPLALLSVAVAVWAGPYWLERGREYLDRQRWPEQRERVLDAMAAVTLPPRYVEEPCTGEPGPGTRCWHVDARPQDVTAELAAALTAAGAEDVVTENAPLEGPIVLGLARGTVEGREVGLFAAEEVDEEATLAAGGLVMRPGAVVRSTADLDAP
;
A
#
# COMPACT_ATOMS: atom_id res chain seq x y z
N MET A 1 6.46 -27.27 58.91
CA MET A 1 5.57 -26.92 57.78
C MET A 1 4.24 -27.64 57.99
N SER A 2 3.12 -26.92 58.15
CA SER A 2 1.83 -27.53 58.49
C SER A 2 1.25 -28.31 57.31
N ARG A 3 0.48 -29.39 57.58
CA ARG A 3 -0.17 -30.19 56.52
C ARG A 3 -1.00 -29.32 55.56
N ARG A 4 -1.67 -28.30 56.08
CA ARG A 4 -2.48 -27.34 55.29
C ARG A 4 -1.64 -26.55 54.28
N LEU A 5 -0.42 -26.16 54.64
CA LEU A 5 0.48 -25.42 53.77
C LEU A 5 0.97 -26.30 52.59
N ARG A 6 1.25 -27.58 52.84
CA ARG A 6 1.64 -28.52 51.78
C ARG A 6 0.52 -28.75 50.77
N THR A 7 -0.70 -28.95 51.24
CA THR A 7 -1.85 -29.16 50.35
C THR A 7 -2.17 -27.92 49.52
N ALA A 8 -2.08 -26.73 50.13
CA ALA A 8 -2.28 -25.47 49.41
C ALA A 8 -1.25 -25.28 48.28
N VAL A 9 0.04 -25.56 48.55
CA VAL A 9 1.11 -25.46 47.54
C VAL A 9 0.92 -26.49 46.42
N LEU A 10 0.55 -27.73 46.76
CA LEU A 10 0.35 -28.81 45.78
C LEU A 10 -0.79 -28.54 44.79
N VAL A 11 -1.77 -27.71 45.17
CA VAL A 11 -2.90 -27.34 44.31
C VAL A 11 -2.65 -26.01 43.59
N ALA A 12 -2.12 -25.01 44.29
CA ALA A 12 -1.93 -23.67 43.73
C ALA A 12 -0.83 -23.64 42.64
N LEU A 13 0.26 -24.38 42.82
CA LEU A 13 1.37 -24.39 41.87
C LEU A 13 0.98 -24.90 40.47
N PRO A 14 0.33 -26.07 40.32
CA PRO A 14 -0.10 -26.55 39.00
C PRO A 14 -1.17 -25.67 38.37
N LEU A 15 -2.07 -25.07 39.16
CA LEU A 15 -3.06 -24.11 38.65
C LEU A 15 -2.37 -22.86 38.09
N ALA A 16 -1.40 -22.30 38.80
CA ALA A 16 -0.64 -21.15 38.32
C ALA A 16 0.16 -21.48 37.06
N LEU A 17 0.81 -22.64 37.01
CA LEU A 17 1.54 -23.11 35.83
C LEU A 17 0.60 -23.31 34.63
N LEU A 18 -0.58 -23.86 34.85
CA LEU A 18 -1.59 -24.04 33.81
C LEU A 18 -2.08 -22.67 33.28
N SER A 19 -2.35 -21.71 34.16
CA SER A 19 -2.77 -20.36 33.74
C SER A 19 -1.70 -19.66 32.90
N VAL A 20 -0.42 -19.78 33.28
CA VAL A 20 0.69 -19.24 32.50
C VAL A 20 0.81 -19.95 31.16
N ALA A 21 0.72 -21.28 31.13
CA ALA A 21 0.76 -22.05 29.90
C ALA A 21 -0.37 -21.67 28.93
N VAL A 22 -1.59 -21.49 29.43
CA VAL A 22 -2.74 -21.04 28.63
C VAL A 22 -2.54 -19.61 28.14
N ALA A 23 -2.04 -18.70 28.98
CA ALA A 23 -1.78 -17.31 28.57
C ALA A 23 -0.69 -17.23 27.50
N VAL A 24 0.36 -18.06 27.58
CA VAL A 24 1.43 -18.11 26.59
C VAL A 24 0.96 -18.76 25.28
N TRP A 25 0.11 -19.79 25.35
CA TRP A 25 -0.37 -20.50 24.16
C TRP A 25 -1.52 -19.77 23.46
N ALA A 26 -2.52 -19.31 24.21
CA ALA A 26 -3.71 -18.65 23.68
C ALA A 26 -3.57 -17.12 23.57
N GLY A 27 -2.68 -16.50 24.35
CA GLY A 27 -2.47 -15.05 24.33
C GLY A 27 -2.13 -14.50 22.95
N PRO A 28 -1.18 -15.09 22.20
CA PRO A 28 -0.87 -14.65 20.84
C PRO A 28 -2.09 -14.73 19.91
N TYR A 29 -2.84 -15.83 19.96
CA TYR A 29 -4.06 -16.02 19.16
C TYR A 29 -5.12 -14.95 19.45
N TRP A 30 -5.38 -14.65 20.72
CA TRP A 30 -6.35 -13.62 21.12
C TRP A 30 -5.88 -12.20 20.80
N LEU A 31 -4.57 -11.94 20.86
CA LEU A 31 -3.98 -10.67 20.44
C LEU A 31 -4.12 -10.45 18.94
N GLU A 32 -3.84 -11.47 18.12
CA GLU A 32 -4.03 -11.41 16.67
C GLU A 32 -5.50 -11.20 16.31
N ARG A 33 -6.41 -12.00 16.88
CA ARG A 33 -7.86 -11.83 16.66
C ARG A 33 -8.40 -10.49 17.14
N GLY A 34 -7.88 -9.98 18.25
CA GLY A 34 -8.25 -8.66 18.78
C GLY A 34 -7.82 -7.53 17.87
N ARG A 35 -6.59 -7.60 17.32
CA ARG A 35 -6.09 -6.63 16.33
C ARG A 35 -6.93 -6.64 15.07
N GLU A 36 -7.15 -7.82 14.49
CA GLU A 36 -7.95 -7.98 13.27
C GLU A 36 -9.38 -7.42 13.43
N TYR A 37 -9.98 -7.60 14.61
CA TYR A 37 -11.30 -7.05 14.91
C TYR A 37 -11.28 -5.51 15.05
N LEU A 38 -10.28 -4.96 15.74
CA LEU A 38 -10.11 -3.52 15.88
C LEU A 38 -9.82 -2.84 14.54
N ASP A 39 -9.00 -3.47 13.70
CA ASP A 39 -8.66 -2.96 12.38
C ASP A 39 -9.90 -2.94 11.47
N ARG A 40 -10.74 -3.99 11.50
CA ARG A 40 -12.02 -4.00 10.78
C ARG A 40 -12.99 -2.92 11.25
N GLN A 41 -13.00 -2.58 12.54
CA GLN A 41 -13.84 -1.49 13.04
C GLN A 41 -13.35 -0.10 12.60
N ARG A 42 -12.02 0.08 12.52
CA ARG A 42 -11.40 1.33 12.05
C ARG A 42 -11.43 1.46 10.53
N TRP A 43 -11.60 0.35 9.81
CA TRP A 43 -11.40 0.27 8.37
C TRP A 43 -12.18 1.32 7.55
N PRO A 44 -13.48 1.61 7.79
CA PRO A 44 -14.18 2.63 7.01
C PRO A 44 -13.54 4.02 7.13
N GLU A 45 -13.19 4.45 8.35
CA GLU A 45 -12.56 5.75 8.61
C GLU A 45 -11.10 5.81 8.11
N GLN A 46 -10.39 4.68 8.18
CA GLN A 46 -9.04 4.56 7.65
C GLN A 46 -9.06 4.64 6.11
N ARG A 47 -10.01 3.94 5.46
CA ARG A 47 -10.22 3.97 4.02
C ARG A 47 -10.52 5.38 3.52
N GLU A 48 -11.38 6.12 4.19
CA GLU A 48 -11.66 7.52 3.85
C GLU A 48 -10.41 8.40 3.97
N ARG A 49 -9.62 8.26 5.04
CA ARG A 49 -8.35 8.98 5.19
C ARG A 49 -7.34 8.68 4.09
N VAL A 50 -7.23 7.41 3.68
CA VAL A 50 -6.37 7.03 2.56
C VAL A 50 -6.88 7.68 1.27
N LEU A 51 -8.19 7.63 1.00
CA LEU A 51 -8.78 8.29 -0.18
C LEU A 51 -8.57 9.80 -0.19
N ASP A 52 -8.69 10.47 0.96
CA ASP A 52 -8.45 11.91 1.10
C ASP A 52 -6.97 12.26 0.83
N ALA A 53 -6.04 11.46 1.35
CA ALA A 53 -4.61 11.62 1.06
C ALA A 53 -4.33 11.44 -0.45
N MET A 54 -4.93 10.43 -1.08
CA MET A 54 -4.81 10.22 -2.53
C MET A 54 -5.41 11.37 -3.35
N ALA A 55 -6.52 11.95 -2.89
CA ALA A 55 -7.11 13.13 -3.52
C ALA A 55 -6.23 14.38 -3.36
N ALA A 56 -5.48 14.48 -2.28
CA ALA A 56 -4.54 15.58 -2.01
C ALA A 56 -3.25 15.52 -2.83
N VAL A 57 -2.98 14.42 -3.54
CA VAL A 57 -1.83 14.31 -4.45
C VAL A 57 -1.92 15.40 -5.52
N THR A 58 -0.89 16.23 -5.56
CA THR A 58 -0.71 17.30 -6.54
C THR A 58 0.62 17.10 -7.25
N LEU A 59 0.57 17.07 -8.58
CA LEU A 59 1.76 16.95 -9.43
C LEU A 59 2.11 18.30 -10.06
N PRO A 60 3.37 18.49 -10.51
CA PRO A 60 3.77 19.69 -11.23
C PRO A 60 2.89 19.99 -12.47
N PRO A 61 2.84 21.24 -12.96
CA PRO A 61 1.95 21.61 -14.09
C PRO A 61 2.21 20.90 -15.42
N ARG A 62 3.35 20.20 -15.57
CA ARG A 62 3.67 19.40 -16.76
C ARG A 62 2.91 18.08 -16.83
N TYR A 63 2.26 17.67 -15.73
CA TYR A 63 1.40 16.49 -15.69
C TYR A 63 -0.01 16.90 -16.04
N VAL A 64 -0.53 16.35 -17.13
CA VAL A 64 -1.88 16.65 -17.61
C VAL A 64 -2.79 15.52 -17.16
N GLU A 65 -3.79 15.82 -16.32
CA GLU A 65 -4.75 14.81 -15.86
C GLU A 65 -5.55 14.27 -17.06
N GLU A 66 -5.63 12.96 -17.18
CA GLU A 66 -6.36 12.26 -18.25
C GLU A 66 -7.19 11.09 -17.67
N PRO A 67 -8.24 10.64 -18.35
CA PRO A 67 -9.00 9.48 -17.91
C PRO A 67 -8.12 8.24 -17.81
N CYS A 68 -8.23 7.50 -16.72
CA CYS A 68 -7.53 6.23 -16.58
C CYS A 68 -8.05 5.19 -17.58
N THR A 69 -7.13 4.48 -18.22
CA THR A 69 -7.40 3.31 -19.06
C THR A 69 -7.70 2.08 -18.18
N GLY A 70 -8.76 1.31 -18.53
CA GLY A 70 -9.18 0.09 -17.82
C GLY A 70 -10.24 0.29 -16.73
N GLU A 71 -10.32 -0.61 -15.75
CA GLU A 71 -11.16 -0.48 -14.55
C GLU A 71 -10.32 0.09 -13.40
N PRO A 72 -10.29 1.42 -13.20
CA PRO A 72 -9.55 2.02 -12.10
C PRO A 72 -10.15 1.67 -10.75
N GLY A 73 -9.30 1.35 -9.78
CA GLY A 73 -9.72 1.20 -8.38
C GLY A 73 -10.26 2.51 -7.78
N PRO A 74 -10.92 2.46 -6.63
CA PRO A 74 -11.44 3.67 -5.97
C PRO A 74 -10.33 4.68 -5.70
N GLY A 75 -10.55 5.96 -6.03
CA GLY A 75 -9.58 7.04 -5.78
C GLY A 75 -8.37 7.05 -6.74
N THR A 76 -8.37 6.19 -7.76
CA THR A 76 -7.34 6.19 -8.81
C THR A 76 -7.49 7.42 -9.70
N ARG A 77 -6.36 8.10 -9.96
CA ARG A 77 -6.23 9.22 -10.89
C ARG A 77 -5.05 8.94 -11.82
N CYS A 78 -5.14 9.48 -13.04
CA CYS A 78 -4.12 9.29 -14.06
C CYS A 78 -3.67 10.63 -14.66
N TRP A 79 -2.40 10.70 -15.01
CA TRP A 79 -1.80 11.88 -15.64
C TRP A 79 -0.84 11.46 -16.74
N HIS A 80 -0.80 12.25 -17.81
CA HIS A 80 0.21 12.14 -18.84
C HIS A 80 1.36 13.12 -18.59
N VAL A 81 2.59 12.70 -18.88
CA VAL A 81 3.78 13.56 -18.84
C VAL A 81 4.72 13.23 -20.00
N ASP A 82 5.25 14.27 -20.67
CA ASP A 82 6.26 14.12 -21.71
C ASP A 82 7.67 13.95 -21.08
N ALA A 83 7.86 12.81 -20.43
CA ALA A 83 9.11 12.39 -19.80
C ALA A 83 9.17 10.86 -19.72
N ARG A 84 10.38 10.29 -19.55
CA ARG A 84 10.50 8.86 -19.31
C ARG A 84 10.12 8.51 -17.87
N PRO A 85 9.57 7.32 -17.61
CA PRO A 85 9.17 6.91 -16.26
C PRO A 85 10.25 7.07 -15.18
N GLN A 86 11.48 6.72 -15.49
CA GLN A 86 12.59 6.80 -14.53
C GLN A 86 12.95 8.24 -14.15
N ASP A 87 12.67 9.20 -15.03
CA ASP A 87 13.05 10.60 -14.85
C ASP A 87 12.05 11.38 -13.97
N VAL A 88 10.88 10.79 -13.68
CA VAL A 88 9.82 11.42 -12.89
C VAL A 88 9.73 10.92 -11.45
N THR A 89 10.41 9.83 -11.11
CA THR A 89 10.30 9.15 -9.79
C THR A 89 10.50 10.07 -8.59
N ALA A 90 11.45 11.00 -8.65
CA ALA A 90 11.70 11.96 -7.57
C ALA A 90 10.52 12.94 -7.37
N GLU A 91 9.86 13.35 -8.45
CA GLU A 91 8.68 14.22 -8.37
C GLU A 91 7.47 13.47 -7.83
N LEU A 92 7.30 12.20 -8.22
CA LEU A 92 6.25 11.33 -7.67
C LEU A 92 6.42 11.15 -6.16
N ALA A 93 7.66 10.91 -5.70
CA ALA A 93 7.94 10.80 -4.27
C ALA A 93 7.63 12.09 -3.53
N ALA A 94 8.05 13.24 -4.06
CA ALA A 94 7.76 14.53 -3.45
C ALA A 94 6.25 14.79 -3.35
N ALA A 95 5.48 14.41 -4.38
CA ALA A 95 4.02 14.53 -4.37
C ALA A 95 3.34 13.64 -3.32
N LEU A 96 3.81 12.39 -3.16
CA LEU A 96 3.32 11.50 -2.10
C LEU A 96 3.67 12.01 -0.70
N THR A 97 4.90 12.47 -0.49
CA THR A 97 5.31 13.08 0.79
C THR A 97 4.46 14.32 1.10
N ALA A 98 4.19 15.16 0.10
CA ALA A 98 3.33 16.34 0.28
C ALA A 98 1.87 15.98 0.59
N ALA A 99 1.38 14.85 0.08
CA ALA A 99 0.07 14.30 0.39
C ALA A 99 -0.02 13.62 1.77
N GLY A 100 1.08 13.57 2.52
CA GLY A 100 1.13 13.01 3.87
C GLY A 100 1.53 11.53 3.94
N ALA A 101 2.07 10.95 2.86
CA ALA A 101 2.61 9.59 2.91
C ALA A 101 3.94 9.53 3.70
N GLU A 102 4.05 8.52 4.55
CA GLU A 102 5.25 8.17 5.32
C GLU A 102 6.07 7.10 4.59
N ASP A 103 7.33 6.91 5.02
CA ASP A 103 8.24 5.87 4.51
C ASP A 103 8.34 5.81 2.97
N VAL A 104 8.35 6.98 2.32
CA VAL A 104 8.34 7.05 0.86
C VAL A 104 9.63 6.50 0.27
N VAL A 105 9.51 5.45 -0.53
CA VAL A 105 10.58 4.81 -1.29
C VAL A 105 10.35 4.99 -2.79
N THR A 106 11.45 5.08 -3.54
CA THR A 106 11.43 5.12 -5.01
C THR A 106 12.15 3.93 -5.57
N GLU A 107 11.69 3.46 -6.72
CA GLU A 107 12.28 2.33 -7.43
C GLU A 107 12.11 2.53 -8.94
N ASN A 108 13.09 2.04 -9.69
CA ASN A 108 13.01 1.91 -11.14
C ASN A 108 13.16 0.44 -11.47
N ALA A 109 12.16 -0.15 -12.12
CA ALA A 109 12.13 -1.59 -12.40
C ALA A 109 11.98 -1.84 -13.90
N PRO A 110 12.76 -2.74 -14.51
CA PRO A 110 12.51 -3.16 -15.88
C PRO A 110 11.20 -3.97 -15.93
N LEU A 111 10.30 -3.63 -16.86
CA LEU A 111 9.02 -4.33 -17.06
C LEU A 111 9.16 -5.42 -18.12
N GLU A 112 9.64 -5.04 -19.31
CA GLU A 112 10.03 -5.97 -20.38
C GLU A 112 10.93 -5.24 -21.40
N GLY A 113 12.05 -5.85 -21.81
CA GLY A 113 12.99 -5.21 -22.76
C GLY A 113 13.55 -3.88 -22.22
N PRO A 114 13.59 -2.80 -23.03
CA PRO A 114 14.10 -1.49 -22.59
C PRO A 114 13.09 -0.68 -21.75
N ILE A 115 11.87 -1.20 -21.51
CA ILE A 115 10.81 -0.48 -20.80
C ILE A 115 11.14 -0.48 -19.31
N VAL A 116 11.20 0.72 -18.73
CA VAL A 116 11.44 0.93 -17.30
C VAL A 116 10.17 1.51 -16.68
N LEU A 117 9.72 0.92 -15.59
CA LEU A 117 8.72 1.47 -14.69
C LEU A 117 9.40 2.43 -13.70
N GLY A 118 8.82 3.60 -13.51
CA GLY A 118 9.18 4.49 -12.41
C GLY A 118 8.12 4.42 -11.32
N LEU A 119 8.49 4.20 -10.07
CA LEU A 119 7.52 4.12 -8.98
C LEU A 119 7.97 4.88 -7.74
N ALA A 120 6.99 5.49 -7.07
CA ALA A 120 7.10 5.99 -5.71
C ALA A 120 6.00 5.34 -4.87
N ARG A 121 6.36 4.77 -3.72
CA ARG A 121 5.44 4.11 -2.79
C ARG A 121 5.69 4.63 -1.38
N GLY A 122 4.63 4.75 -0.59
CA GLY A 122 4.72 5.12 0.81
C GLY A 122 3.53 4.53 1.57
N THR A 123 3.32 4.98 2.80
CA THR A 123 2.20 4.54 3.61
C THR A 123 1.35 5.70 4.13
N VAL A 124 0.03 5.49 4.18
CA VAL A 124 -0.92 6.39 4.85
C VAL A 124 -1.75 5.54 5.81
N GLU A 125 -1.76 5.90 7.09
CA GLU A 125 -2.39 5.09 8.15
C GLU A 125 -1.93 3.61 8.09
N GLY A 126 -0.68 3.33 7.72
CA GLY A 126 -0.15 1.97 7.61
C GLY A 126 -0.61 1.17 6.37
N ARG A 127 -1.22 1.82 5.37
CA ARG A 127 -1.60 1.21 4.08
C ARG A 127 -0.74 1.72 2.95
N GLU A 128 -0.35 0.83 2.04
CA GLU A 128 0.46 1.22 0.89
C GLU A 128 -0.32 2.16 -0.03
N VAL A 129 0.31 3.26 -0.39
CA VAL A 129 -0.13 4.18 -1.44
C VAL A 129 1.01 4.36 -2.43
N GLY A 130 0.68 4.59 -3.70
CA GLY A 130 1.70 4.68 -4.74
C GLY A 130 1.34 5.56 -5.92
N LEU A 131 2.38 6.03 -6.60
CA LEU A 131 2.33 6.63 -7.91
C LEU A 131 3.26 5.84 -8.83
N PHE A 132 2.74 5.37 -9.96
CA PHE A 132 3.49 4.59 -10.95
C PHE A 132 3.49 5.31 -12.28
N ALA A 133 4.66 5.59 -12.82
CA ALA A 133 4.85 6.03 -14.19
C ALA A 133 5.21 4.83 -15.08
N ALA A 134 4.51 4.67 -16.20
CA ALA A 134 4.81 3.68 -17.22
C ALA A 134 4.67 4.30 -18.61
N GLU A 135 5.47 3.84 -19.58
CA GLU A 135 5.20 4.11 -20.99
C GLU A 135 3.95 3.31 -21.42
N GLU A 136 3.03 3.94 -22.16
CA GLU A 136 1.86 3.26 -22.71
C GLU A 136 2.08 2.83 -24.16
N VAL A 137 1.44 1.73 -24.56
CA VAL A 137 1.41 1.29 -25.94
C VAL A 137 0.38 2.13 -26.70
N ASP A 138 0.76 2.67 -27.85
CA ASP A 138 -0.17 3.25 -28.81
C ASP A 138 -0.83 2.09 -29.58
N GLU A 139 -2.01 1.67 -29.13
CA GLU A 139 -2.73 0.52 -29.69
C GLU A 139 -3.06 0.73 -31.18
N GLU A 140 -3.47 1.94 -31.56
CA GLU A 140 -3.86 2.27 -32.93
C GLU A 140 -2.63 2.24 -33.86
N ALA A 141 -1.54 2.89 -33.46
CA ALA A 141 -0.30 2.87 -34.22
C ALA A 141 0.30 1.46 -34.27
N THR A 142 0.18 0.68 -33.18
CA THR A 142 0.64 -0.71 -33.12
C THR A 142 -0.11 -1.59 -34.11
N LEU A 143 -1.44 -1.47 -34.17
CA LEU A 143 -2.28 -2.18 -35.13
C LEU A 143 -1.95 -1.79 -36.57
N ALA A 144 -1.71 -0.51 -36.84
CA ALA A 144 -1.38 0.00 -38.17
C ALA A 144 0.03 -0.40 -38.63
N ALA A 145 1.00 -0.43 -37.72
CA ALA A 145 2.40 -0.74 -38.03
C ALA A 145 2.72 -2.24 -38.05
N GLY A 146 1.85 -3.09 -37.49
CA GLY A 146 2.11 -4.53 -37.34
C GLY A 146 3.21 -4.85 -36.33
N GLY A 147 3.46 -3.96 -35.37
CA GLY A 147 4.49 -4.09 -34.35
C GLY A 147 4.29 -3.06 -33.23
N LEU A 148 4.88 -3.31 -32.05
CA LEU A 148 4.70 -2.48 -30.84
C LEU A 148 5.17 -1.04 -31.09
N VAL A 149 4.26 -0.07 -30.90
CA VAL A 149 4.56 1.36 -30.91
C VAL A 149 4.24 1.92 -29.53
N MET A 150 5.21 2.59 -28.91
CA MET A 150 5.00 3.27 -27.62
C MET A 150 4.48 4.68 -27.87
N ARG A 151 3.49 5.11 -27.09
CA ARG A 151 3.07 6.51 -27.01
C ARG A 151 4.22 7.33 -26.41
N PRO A 152 4.55 8.52 -26.96
CA PRO A 152 5.57 9.38 -26.36
C PRO A 152 5.23 9.74 -24.91
N GLY A 153 6.23 9.69 -24.03
CA GLY A 153 6.07 10.05 -22.61
C GLY A 153 5.64 8.89 -21.72
N ALA A 154 5.10 9.23 -20.55
CA ALA A 154 4.63 8.29 -19.55
C ALA A 154 3.24 8.63 -19.05
N VAL A 155 2.48 7.61 -18.67
CA VAL A 155 1.26 7.73 -17.89
C VAL A 155 1.57 7.41 -16.45
N VAL A 156 1.23 8.35 -15.57
CA VAL A 156 1.31 8.23 -14.12
C VAL A 156 -0.06 7.81 -13.60
N ARG A 157 -0.10 6.77 -12.77
CA ARG A 157 -1.31 6.27 -12.12
C ARG A 157 -1.13 6.28 -10.61
N SER A 158 -2.12 6.78 -9.89
CA SER A 158 -2.18 6.67 -8.44
C SER A 158 -2.81 5.33 -8.02
N THR A 159 -2.33 4.73 -6.93
CA THR A 159 -2.94 3.54 -6.31
C THR A 159 -3.01 3.69 -4.81
N ALA A 160 -3.93 2.95 -4.20
CA ALA A 160 -3.94 2.71 -2.78
C ALA A 160 -4.40 1.28 -2.49
N ASP A 161 -3.83 0.68 -1.45
CA ASP A 161 -4.29 -0.59 -0.91
C ASP A 161 -5.57 -0.36 -0.08
N LEU A 162 -6.71 -0.52 -0.75
CA LEU A 162 -8.06 -0.31 -0.22
C LEU A 162 -8.86 -1.61 -0.06
N ASP A 163 -8.20 -2.77 -0.10
CA ASP A 163 -8.86 -4.05 0.17
C ASP A 163 -9.00 -4.24 1.69
N ALA A 164 -10.18 -4.68 2.14
CA ALA A 164 -10.40 -4.95 3.55
C ALA A 164 -9.42 -6.04 4.05
N PRO A 165 -8.89 -5.93 5.29
CA PRO A 165 -8.01 -6.94 5.87
C PRO A 165 -8.68 -8.32 6.01
#